data_AF-A0A368TLR3-F1
#
_entry.id   AF-A0A368TLR3-F1
#
_cell.length_a   1.000
_cell.length_b   1.000
_cell.length_c   1.000
_cell.angle_alpha   90.00
_cell.angle_beta   90.00
_cell.angle_gamma   90.00
#
_symmetry.space_group_name_H-M   'P 1'
#
loop_
_entity.id
_entity.type
_entity.pdbx_description
1 polymer ?
#
loop_
_entity_poly.entity_id
_entity_poly.type
_entity_poly.pdbx_seq_one_letter_code
_entity_poly.pdbx_strand_id
1 'polypeptide(L)' 'MDKEYLVDTKIKLPDVVIAATALHKNLILVTRNEDDFKDVEILEVYNPFG' A
#
# COMPACT_ATOMS: atom_id res chain seq x y z
N MET A 1 15.84 13.90 5.19
CA MET A 1 15.26 13.35 6.44
C MET A 1 14.75 11.98 6.03
N ASP A 2 15.62 11.00 6.16
CA ASP A 2 15.37 9.62 5.73
C ASP A 2 14.28 9.05 6.63
N LYS A 3 13.05 8.97 6.13
CA LYS A 3 11.98 8.28 6.84
C LYS A 3 12.23 6.79 6.63
N GLU A 4 12.74 6.14 7.67
CA GLU A 4 12.79 4.68 7.75
C GLU A 4 11.34 4.16 7.80
N TYR A 5 10.91 3.54 6.71
CA TYR A 5 9.65 2.81 6.66
C TYR A 5 9.92 1.41 7.20
N LEU A 6 9.91 1.25 8.53
CA LEU A 6 9.93 -0.07 9.15
C LEU A 6 8.59 -0.75 8.85
N VAL A 7 8.57 -1.58 7.81
CA VAL A 7 7.43 -2.41 7.43
C VAL A 7 7.65 -3.78 8.08
N ASP A 8 7.16 -3.95 9.31
CA ASP A 8 7.06 -5.27 9.97
C ASP A 8 5.79 -6.00 9.50
N THR A 9 5.60 -6.08 8.18
CA THR A 9 4.42 -6.72 7.58
C THR A 9 4.84 -7.78 6.58
N LYS A 10 4.12 -8.91 6.55
CA LYS A 10 4.32 -9.99 5.57
C LYS A 10 3.78 -9.62 4.17
N ILE A 11 3.91 -8.36 3.80
CA ILE A 11 3.52 -7.88 2.47
C ILE A 11 4.56 -8.36 1.45
N LYS A 12 4.11 -8.85 0.29
CA LYS A 12 5.03 -9.37 -0.73
C LYS A 12 5.77 -8.20 -1.37
N LEU A 13 7.01 -8.44 -1.83
CA LEU A 13 7.83 -7.40 -2.46
C LEU A 13 7.09 -6.59 -3.57
N PRO A 14 6.32 -7.22 -4.48
CA PRO A 14 5.57 -6.46 -5.49
C PRO A 14 4.53 -5.51 -4.88
N ASP A 15 3.82 -5.95 -3.84
CA ASP A 15 2.79 -5.15 -3.17
C ASP A 15 3.42 -3.95 -2.45
N VAL A 16 4.61 -4.12 -1.85
CA VAL A 16 5.39 -3.00 -1.27
C VAL A 16 5.70 -1.93 -2.31
N VAL A 17 6.16 -2.33 -3.49
CA VAL A 17 6.52 -1.38 -4.56
C VAL A 17 5.29 -0.60 -5.03
N ILE A 18 4.13 -1.26 -5.13
CA ILE A 18 2.85 -0.63 -5.51
C ILE A 18 2.43 0.37 -4.42
N ALA A 19 2.40 -0.05 -3.16
CA ALA A 19 2.03 0.79 -2.02
C ALA A 19 2.95 2.02 -1.89
N ALA A 20 4.27 1.80 -1.95
CA ALA A 20 5.27 2.87 -1.88
C ALA A 20 5.10 3.87 -3.03
N THR A 21 4.75 3.40 -4.23
CA THR A 21 4.50 4.28 -5.39
C THR A 21 3.26 5.14 -5.17
N ALA A 22 2.15 4.56 -4.72
CA ALA A 22 0.92 5.28 -4.44
C ALA A 22 1.14 6.35 -3.36
N LEU A 23 1.82 6.00 -2.27
CA LEU A 23 2.17 6.92 -1.19
C LEU A 23 3.10 8.05 -1.67
N HIS A 24 4.15 7.72 -2.43
CA HIS A 24 5.09 8.71 -2.94
C HIS A 24 4.45 9.70 -3.92
N LYS A 25 3.42 9.27 -4.65
CA LYS A 25 2.69 10.10 -5.62
C LYS A 25 1.40 10.70 -5.07
N ASN A 26 1.06 10.44 -3.80
CA ASN A 26 -0.19 10.87 -3.18
C ASN A 26 -1.44 10.44 -3.98
N LEU A 27 -1.51 9.14 -4.30
CA LEU A 27 -2.59 8.50 -5.08
C LEU A 27 -3.39 7.52 -4.22
N ILE A 28 -4.65 7.29 -4.62
CA ILE A 28 -5.49 6.20 -4.12
C ILE A 28 -5.15 4.92 -4.89
N LEU A 29 -4.89 3.81 -4.19
CA LEU A 29 -4.69 2.51 -4.81
C LEU A 29 -6.04 1.87 -5.14
N VAL A 30 -6.34 1.74 -6.42
CA VAL A 30 -7.54 1.02 -6.89
C VAL A 30 -7.19 -0.43 -7.16
N THR A 31 -7.76 -1.37 -6.43
CA THR A 31 -7.46 -2.81 -6.56
C THR A 31 -8.62 -3.69 -6.11
N ARG A 32 -8.69 -4.94 -6.58
CA ARG A 32 -9.56 -5.99 -6.01
C ARG A 32 -8.87 -6.77 -4.89
N ASN A 33 -7.56 -6.54 -4.70
CA ASN A 33 -6.73 -7.29 -3.76
C ASN A 33 -6.54 -6.48 -2.45
N GLU A 34 -7.56 -5.81 -1.92
CA GLU A 34 -7.37 -4.91 -0.76
C GLU A 34 -6.80 -5.61 0.48
N ASP A 35 -7.08 -6.90 0.64
CA ASP A 35 -6.63 -7.69 1.79
C ASP A 35 -5.10 -7.78 1.91
N ASP A 36 -4.37 -7.76 0.79
CA ASP A 36 -2.90 -7.78 0.77
C ASP A 36 -2.31 -6.41 1.19
N PHE A 37 -3.13 -5.36 1.27
CA PHE A 37 -2.73 -4.00 1.64
C PHE A 37 -3.28 -3.52 2.99
N LYS A 38 -4.12 -4.32 3.67
CA LYS A 38 -4.82 -3.92 4.91
C LYS A 38 -3.90 -3.52 6.06
N ASP A 39 -2.68 -4.03 6.09
CA ASP A 39 -1.69 -3.74 7.15
C ASP A 39 -0.88 -2.46 6.85
N VAL A 40 -1.13 -1.78 5.73
CA VAL A 40 -0.50 -0.50 5.37
C VAL A 40 -1.44 0.65 5.75
N GLU A 41 -1.49 0.99 7.03
CA GLU A 41 -2.49 1.91 7.61
C GLU A 41 -2.60 3.29 6.92
N ILE A 42 -1.51 3.78 6.34
CA ILE A 42 -1.46 5.10 5.68
C ILE A 42 -1.84 5.08 4.19
N LEU A 43 -2.06 3.89 3.61
CA LEU A 43 -2.40 3.73 2.20
C LEU A 43 -3.90 3.79 2.01
N GLU A 44 -4.37 4.74 1.21
CA GLU A 44 -5.78 4.81 0.81
C GLU A 44 -6.05 3.77 -0.29
N VAL A 45 -6.95 2.84 -0.02
CA VAL A 45 -7.32 1.74 -0.93
C VAL A 45 -8.81 1.83 -1.28
N TYR A 46 -9.12 1.69 -2.56
CA TYR A 46 -10.49 1.61 -3.07
C TYR A 46 -10.69 0.33 -3.88
N ASN A 47 -11.61 -0.52 -3.44
CA ASN A 47 -12.05 -1.68 -4.22
C ASN A 47 -13.29 -1.33 -5.06
N PRO A 48 -13.19 -1.29 -6.40
CA PRO A 48 -14.31 -0.94 -7.26
C PRO A 48 -15.36 -2.07 -7.40
N PHE A 49 -15.12 -3.24 -6.82
CA PHE A 49 -15.99 -4.41 -6.94
C PHE A 49 -16.84 -4.70 -5.69
N GLY A 50 -16.53 -4.06 -4.56
CA GLY A 50 -17.20 -4.30 -3.28
C GLY A 50 -16.78 -5.59 -2.59
#